data_AF-A0A2A5E6Y4-F1
#
_entry.id   AF-A0A2A5E6Y4-F1
#
_cell.length_a   1.000
_cell.length_b   1.000
_cell.length_c   1.000
_cell.angle_alpha   90.00
_cell.angle_beta   90.00
_cell.angle_gamma   90.00
#
_symmetry.space_group_name_H-M   'P 1'
#
loop_
_entity.id
_entity.type
_entity.pdbx_description
1 polymer ?
#
loop_
_entity_poly.entity_id
_entity_poly.type
_entity_poly.pdbx_seq_one_letter_code
_entity_poly.pdbx_strand_id
1 'polypeptide(L)'
;MNTHLVIDIPFSEQTELTPRSRKYVTCLQMVHKVLSQEISESISIHLFNQIGLVAGFIDQHLDELNIQQQKCLLFNYDELFTQLISANHYIIFKHEICNFVEQQKFEFHCEALHLKDLFIFIQHCKDLGIENKLSHFGKRIIEIAIAKQTASSTQNLIQELKSEGEEVIKLLGSLLYVKHGQNSSFSSTLKLLTNLEHILNVADDTLDVASDKKRGIVSTNLGPFHQLKMGKHLVIQIIRTIALYPLKTMYYAPRLTWYYFSKTLR
;
A
#
# COMPACT_ATOMS: atom_id res chain seq x y z
N MET A 1 -17.11 -26.40 -9.93
CA MET A 1 -18.05 -25.63 -9.08
C MET A 1 -17.37 -24.32 -8.76
N ASN A 2 -17.88 -23.20 -9.30
CA ASN A 2 -17.36 -21.85 -9.04
C ASN A 2 -17.71 -21.44 -7.61
N THR A 3 -16.85 -21.78 -6.66
CA THR A 3 -16.78 -21.00 -5.41
C THR A 3 -16.24 -19.64 -5.79
N HIS A 4 -17.13 -18.66 -5.94
CA HIS A 4 -16.74 -17.26 -5.85
C HIS A 4 -15.86 -17.12 -4.60
N LEU A 5 -14.57 -16.84 -4.77
CA LEU A 5 -13.73 -16.33 -3.69
C LEU A 5 -14.24 -14.91 -3.43
N VAL A 6 -15.25 -14.85 -2.58
CA VAL A 6 -15.99 -13.63 -2.29
C VAL A 6 -15.08 -12.74 -1.44
N ILE A 7 -14.57 -11.67 -2.05
CA ILE A 7 -14.00 -10.52 -1.32
C ILE A 7 -15.10 -9.79 -0.54
N ASP A 8 -16.37 -10.09 -0.74
CA ASP A 8 -17.50 -9.56 0.03
C ASP A 8 -17.79 -10.35 1.34
N ILE A 9 -16.80 -11.01 1.95
CA ILE A 9 -16.99 -11.44 3.34
C ILE A 9 -17.16 -10.17 4.17
N PRO A 10 -18.25 -10.02 4.94
CA PRO A 10 -18.44 -8.86 5.80
C PRO A 10 -17.19 -8.69 6.66
N PHE A 11 -16.54 -7.54 6.53
CA PHE A 11 -15.51 -7.14 7.48
C PHE A 11 -16.21 -7.06 8.83
N SER A 12 -16.02 -8.05 9.69
CA SER A 12 -16.62 -7.98 11.02
C SER A 12 -15.84 -6.93 11.79
N GLU A 13 -16.52 -5.89 12.27
CA GLU A 13 -15.95 -4.92 13.23
C GLU A 13 -15.42 -5.60 14.51
N GLN A 14 -15.66 -6.91 14.66
CA GLN A 14 -15.20 -7.79 15.74
C GLN A 14 -13.80 -8.39 15.52
N THR A 15 -13.18 -8.22 14.36
CA THR A 15 -11.78 -8.64 14.18
C THR A 15 -10.89 -7.61 14.85
N GLU A 16 -10.20 -7.97 15.94
CA GLU A 16 -9.22 -7.09 16.59
C GLU A 16 -8.11 -6.73 15.59
N LEU A 17 -8.24 -5.57 14.95
CA LEU A 17 -7.19 -5.02 14.11
C LEU A 17 -6.08 -4.44 14.98
N THR A 18 -4.84 -4.75 14.63
CA THR A 18 -3.69 -4.00 15.13
C THR A 18 -3.85 -2.51 14.78
N PRO A 19 -3.27 -1.58 15.56
CA PRO A 19 -3.30 -0.16 15.23
C PRO A 19 -2.77 0.15 13.82
N ARG A 20 -1.76 -0.59 13.36
CA ARG A 20 -1.21 -0.46 11.99
C ARG A 20 -2.23 -0.88 10.94
N SER A 21 -2.82 -2.08 11.06
CA SER A 21 -3.87 -2.54 10.14
C SER A 21 -5.08 -1.58 10.12
N ARG A 22 -5.45 -1.01 11.27
CA ARG A 22 -6.53 0.00 11.36
C ARG A 22 -6.21 1.27 10.57
N LYS A 23 -4.96 1.78 10.64
CA LYS A 23 -4.50 2.93 9.84
C LYS A 23 -4.69 2.65 8.34
N TYR A 24 -4.17 1.53 7.86
CA TYR A 24 -4.24 1.15 6.45
C TYR A 24 -5.67 0.92 5.96
N VAL A 25 -6.48 0.16 6.69
CA VAL A 25 -7.90 -0.04 6.36
C VAL A 25 -8.63 1.29 6.27
N THR A 26 -8.42 2.20 7.24
CA THR A 26 -9.06 3.52 7.23
C THR A 26 -8.65 4.35 6.01
N CYS A 27 -7.36 4.36 5.65
CA CYS A 27 -6.87 5.04 4.45
C CYS A 27 -7.53 4.48 3.18
N LEU A 28 -7.61 3.15 3.04
CA LEU A 28 -8.25 2.53 1.89
C LEU A 28 -9.77 2.79 1.85
N GLN A 29 -10.44 2.89 3.00
CA GLN A 29 -11.84 3.32 3.08
C GLN A 29 -12.03 4.79 2.62
N MET A 30 -11.05 5.67 2.86
CA MET A 30 -11.07 7.04 2.32
C MET A 30 -10.93 7.03 0.79
N VAL A 31 -10.04 6.18 0.24
CA VAL A 31 -9.92 5.98 -1.20
C VAL A 31 -11.23 5.47 -1.80
N HIS A 32 -11.88 4.50 -1.15
CA HIS A 32 -13.20 4.02 -1.54
C HIS A 32 -14.25 5.14 -1.61
N LYS A 33 -14.29 6.04 -0.63
CA LYS A 33 -15.23 7.17 -0.62
C LYS A 33 -15.04 8.08 -1.84
N VAL A 34 -13.79 8.38 -2.20
CA VAL A 34 -13.47 9.19 -3.40
C VAL A 34 -13.90 8.44 -4.65
N LEU A 35 -13.52 7.17 -4.81
CA LEU A 35 -13.86 6.39 -5.99
C LEU A 35 -15.37 6.17 -6.15
N SER A 36 -16.09 5.94 -5.05
CA SER A 36 -17.54 5.74 -5.09
C SER A 36 -18.27 6.99 -5.57
N GLN A 37 -17.83 8.15 -5.09
CA GLN A 37 -18.40 9.44 -5.47
C GLN A 37 -18.06 9.85 -6.91
N GLU A 38 -16.84 9.55 -7.37
CA GLU A 38 -16.34 10.02 -8.67
C GLU A 38 -16.61 9.04 -9.82
N ILE A 39 -16.81 7.76 -9.51
CA ILE A 39 -16.85 6.67 -10.51
C ILE A 39 -18.12 5.86 -10.38
N SER A 40 -18.36 5.20 -9.23
CA SER A 40 -19.57 4.41 -9.03
C SER A 40 -19.77 3.98 -7.59
N GLU A 41 -20.98 4.19 -7.06
CA GLU A 41 -21.39 3.69 -5.73
C GLU A 41 -21.42 2.16 -5.63
N SER A 42 -21.34 1.44 -6.77
CA SER A 42 -21.30 -0.03 -6.80
C SER A 42 -19.94 -0.63 -6.42
N ILE A 43 -18.90 0.19 -6.23
CA ILE A 43 -17.57 -0.27 -5.82
C ILE A 43 -17.68 -0.87 -4.41
N SER A 44 -17.29 -2.15 -4.24
CA SER A 44 -17.38 -2.82 -2.94
C SER A 44 -16.38 -2.26 -1.94
N ILE A 45 -16.86 -1.85 -0.76
CA ILE A 45 -16.02 -1.43 0.37
C ILE A 45 -15.13 -2.58 0.89
N HIS A 46 -15.59 -3.83 0.74
CA HIS A 46 -14.86 -4.99 1.25
C HIS A 46 -13.53 -5.19 0.53
N LEU A 47 -13.47 -4.89 -0.77
CA LEU A 47 -12.22 -4.87 -1.52
C LEU A 47 -11.19 -3.92 -0.89
N PHE A 48 -11.60 -2.73 -0.48
CA PHE A 48 -10.70 -1.73 0.12
C PHE A 48 -10.28 -2.12 1.53
N ASN A 49 -11.18 -2.72 2.32
CA ASN A 49 -10.81 -3.28 3.60
C ASN A 49 -9.75 -4.38 3.43
N GLN A 50 -9.95 -5.30 2.47
CA GLN A 50 -9.02 -6.38 2.18
C GLN A 50 -7.64 -5.85 1.74
N ILE A 51 -7.63 -4.88 0.81
CA ILE A 51 -6.38 -4.23 0.38
C ILE A 51 -5.70 -3.56 1.56
N GLY A 52 -6.45 -2.91 2.46
CA GLY A 52 -5.90 -2.29 3.66
C GLY A 52 -5.22 -3.29 4.61
N LEU A 53 -5.82 -4.46 4.82
CA LEU A 53 -5.23 -5.54 5.61
C LEU A 53 -3.93 -6.05 4.98
N VAL A 54 -3.96 -6.32 3.68
CA VAL A 54 -2.80 -6.81 2.94
C VAL A 54 -1.69 -5.78 2.89
N ALA A 55 -2.01 -4.50 2.68
CA ALA A 55 -1.03 -3.42 2.69
C ALA A 55 -0.37 -3.29 4.06
N GLY A 56 -1.15 -3.27 5.15
CA GLY A 56 -0.61 -3.22 6.50
C GLY A 56 0.27 -4.42 6.85
N PHE A 57 -0.09 -5.61 6.38
CA PHE A 57 0.70 -6.83 6.54
C PHE A 57 2.04 -6.77 5.78
N ILE A 58 2.02 -6.42 4.49
CA ILE A 58 3.23 -6.32 3.65
C ILE A 58 4.17 -5.27 4.23
N ASP A 59 3.63 -4.10 4.55
CA ASP A 59 4.39 -2.96 5.06
C ASP A 59 5.05 -3.28 6.41
N GLN A 60 4.31 -3.91 7.34
CA GLN A 60 4.88 -4.35 8.60
C GLN A 60 6.07 -5.29 8.41
N HIS A 61 5.88 -6.35 7.63
CA HIS A 61 6.90 -7.38 7.51
C HIS A 61 8.06 -6.94 6.63
N LEU A 62 7.87 -5.99 5.72
CA LEU A 62 8.98 -5.41 4.96
C LEU A 62 9.86 -4.50 5.83
N ASP A 63 9.26 -3.73 6.75
CA ASP A 63 9.97 -2.88 7.72
C ASP A 63 10.74 -3.67 8.78
N GLU A 64 10.27 -4.88 9.12
CA GLU A 64 10.97 -5.79 10.06
C GLU A 64 12.26 -6.36 9.45
N LEU A 65 12.39 -6.39 8.12
CA LEU A 65 13.60 -6.87 7.45
C LEU A 65 14.69 -5.79 7.43
N ASN A 66 15.91 -6.19 7.80
CA ASN A 66 17.07 -5.35 7.53
C ASN A 66 17.40 -5.30 6.03
N ILE A 67 18.24 -4.34 5.62
CA ILE A 67 18.59 -4.12 4.21
C ILE A 67 19.13 -5.38 3.49
N GLN A 68 19.88 -6.25 4.17
CA GLN A 68 20.41 -7.47 3.55
C GLN A 68 19.31 -8.50 3.34
N GLN A 69 18.38 -8.62 4.29
CA GLN A 69 17.21 -9.48 4.15
C GLN A 69 16.27 -8.96 3.05
N GLN A 70 16.05 -7.64 2.95
CA GLN A 70 15.27 -7.06 1.85
C GLN A 70 15.92 -7.33 0.48
N LYS A 71 17.25 -7.22 0.37
CA LYS A 71 17.98 -7.59 -0.86
C LYS A 71 17.87 -9.08 -1.18
N CYS A 72 17.92 -9.93 -0.16
CA CYS A 72 17.71 -11.37 -0.32
C CYS A 72 16.28 -11.67 -0.80
N LEU A 73 15.27 -11.03 -0.21
CA LEU A 73 13.88 -11.12 -0.65
C LEU A 73 13.74 -10.68 -2.11
N LEU A 74 14.32 -9.54 -2.49
CA LEU A 74 14.29 -9.04 -3.86
C LEU A 74 14.92 -10.02 -4.86
N PHE A 75 16.07 -10.59 -4.51
CA PHE A 75 16.80 -11.54 -5.35
C PHE A 75 15.98 -12.79 -5.65
N ASN A 76 15.27 -13.31 -4.64
CA ASN A 76 14.47 -14.54 -4.76
C ASN A 76 12.99 -14.27 -5.11
N TYR A 77 12.59 -13.01 -5.30
CA TYR A 77 11.18 -12.62 -5.39
C TYR A 77 10.44 -13.30 -6.55
N ASP A 78 11.06 -13.37 -7.74
CA ASP A 78 10.39 -13.90 -8.93
C ASP A 78 10.07 -15.40 -8.78
N GLU A 79 10.97 -16.17 -8.17
CA GLU A 79 10.78 -17.59 -7.88
C GLU A 79 9.70 -17.79 -6.81
N LEU A 80 9.81 -17.05 -5.70
CA LEU A 80 8.81 -17.07 -4.63
C LEU A 80 7.42 -16.74 -5.18
N PHE A 81 7.29 -15.64 -5.93
CA PHE A 81 6.02 -15.23 -6.50
C PHE A 81 5.41 -16.31 -7.42
N THR A 82 6.24 -16.99 -8.20
CA THR A 82 5.81 -18.10 -9.08
C THR A 82 5.25 -19.27 -8.27
N GLN A 83 5.85 -19.62 -7.14
CA GLN A 83 5.34 -20.63 -6.22
C GLN A 83 4.01 -20.18 -5.59
N LEU A 84 3.94 -18.92 -5.13
CA LEU A 84 2.76 -18.36 -4.46
C LEU A 84 1.55 -18.25 -5.38
N ILE A 85 1.70 -17.79 -6.63
CA ILE A 85 0.59 -17.65 -7.58
C ILE A 85 0.06 -19.02 -8.08
N SER A 86 0.93 -20.03 -8.06
CA SER A 86 0.60 -21.40 -8.45
C SER A 86 -0.15 -22.16 -7.34
N ALA A 87 -0.05 -21.72 -6.09
CA ALA A 87 -0.76 -22.32 -4.98
C ALA A 87 -2.27 -22.10 -5.09
N ASN A 88 -3.02 -23.17 -5.34
CA ASN A 88 -4.49 -23.13 -5.43
C ASN A 88 -5.20 -23.36 -4.08
N HIS A 89 -4.42 -23.58 -3.00
CA HIS A 89 -4.94 -23.85 -1.67
C HIS A 89 -4.13 -23.12 -0.61
N TYR A 90 -4.81 -22.57 0.41
CA TYR A 90 -4.18 -21.78 1.45
C TYR A 90 -3.09 -22.53 2.21
N ILE A 91 -3.28 -23.83 2.48
CA ILE A 91 -2.26 -24.63 3.17
C ILE A 91 -0.96 -24.71 2.36
N ILE A 92 -1.05 -24.87 1.04
CA ILE A 92 0.11 -24.91 0.15
C ILE A 92 0.77 -23.53 0.14
N PHE A 93 -0.02 -22.47 -0.07
CA PHE A 93 0.46 -21.09 -0.04
C PHE A 93 1.21 -20.75 1.26
N LYS A 94 0.63 -21.10 2.41
CA LYS A 94 1.25 -20.91 3.73
C LYS A 94 2.55 -21.71 3.85
N HIS A 95 2.57 -22.95 3.36
CA HIS A 95 3.75 -23.79 3.39
C HIS A 95 4.91 -23.18 2.60
N GLU A 96 4.67 -22.69 1.38
CA GLU A 96 5.70 -22.03 0.57
C GLU A 96 6.29 -20.80 1.27
N ILE A 97 5.45 -19.95 1.86
CA ILE A 97 5.92 -18.78 2.62
C ILE A 97 6.77 -19.19 3.81
N CYS A 98 6.30 -20.17 4.60
CA CYS A 98 7.01 -20.62 5.78
C CYS A 98 8.36 -21.27 5.43
N ASN A 99 8.38 -22.12 4.42
CA ASN A 99 9.62 -22.72 3.94
C ASN A 99 10.61 -21.64 3.48
N PHE A 100 10.16 -20.65 2.72
CA PHE A 100 11.01 -19.56 2.27
C PHE A 100 11.59 -18.76 3.44
N VAL A 101 10.74 -18.40 4.41
CA VAL A 101 11.14 -17.69 5.64
C VAL A 101 12.18 -18.48 6.43
N GLU A 102 11.96 -19.78 6.64
CA GLU A 102 12.88 -20.66 7.36
C GLU A 102 14.21 -20.83 6.62
N GLN A 103 14.17 -21.06 5.30
CA GLN A 103 15.35 -21.22 4.47
C GLN A 103 16.23 -19.95 4.45
N GLN A 104 15.60 -18.78 4.33
CA GLN A 104 16.29 -17.50 4.30
C GLN A 104 16.57 -16.92 5.70
N LYS A 105 16.11 -17.61 6.76
CA LYS A 105 16.26 -17.20 8.17
C LYS A 105 15.71 -15.80 8.43
N PHE A 106 14.54 -15.51 7.89
CA PHE A 106 13.84 -14.26 8.16
C PHE A 106 13.14 -14.33 9.52
N GLU A 107 13.13 -13.22 10.24
CA GLU A 107 12.36 -13.10 11.48
C GLU A 107 10.89 -12.84 11.12
N PHE A 108 10.17 -13.91 10.78
CA PHE A 108 8.76 -13.85 10.43
C PHE A 108 7.97 -14.95 11.14
N HIS A 109 6.84 -14.60 11.73
CA HIS A 109 5.97 -15.54 12.43
C HIS A 109 4.90 -16.07 11.47
N CYS A 110 4.98 -17.35 11.13
CA CYS A 110 4.05 -18.06 10.22
C CYS A 110 2.57 -18.12 10.66
N GLU A 111 2.25 -17.59 11.84
CA GLU A 111 0.90 -17.42 12.36
C GLU A 111 0.36 -15.99 12.20
N ALA A 112 1.04 -15.15 11.41
CA ALA A 112 0.66 -13.76 11.22
C ALA A 112 -0.80 -13.60 10.76
N LEU A 113 -1.52 -12.68 11.43
CA LEU A 113 -2.97 -12.52 11.43
C LEU A 113 -3.61 -12.25 10.05
N HIS A 114 -2.81 -11.98 9.01
CA HIS A 114 -3.27 -11.57 7.67
C HIS A 114 -2.65 -12.37 6.52
N LEU A 115 -1.98 -13.49 6.79
CA LEU A 115 -1.43 -14.34 5.73
C LEU A 115 -2.51 -14.91 4.80
N LYS A 116 -3.67 -15.24 5.37
CA LYS A 116 -4.86 -15.66 4.62
C LYS A 116 -5.41 -14.52 3.75
N ASP A 117 -5.32 -13.29 4.22
CA ASP A 117 -5.78 -12.12 3.49
C ASP A 117 -4.96 -11.88 2.23
N LEU A 118 -3.63 -12.05 2.34
CA LEU A 118 -2.72 -12.02 1.20
C LEU A 118 -3.04 -13.13 0.20
N PHE A 119 -3.30 -14.36 0.67
CA PHE A 119 -3.70 -15.47 -0.21
C PHE A 119 -4.97 -15.13 -1.01
N ILE A 120 -6.03 -14.66 -0.34
CA ILE A 120 -7.30 -14.30 -0.99
C ILE A 120 -7.07 -13.19 -2.02
N PHE A 121 -6.26 -12.18 -1.68
CA PHE A 121 -5.95 -11.09 -2.59
C PHE A 121 -5.18 -11.56 -3.84
N ILE A 122 -4.21 -12.46 -3.68
CA ILE A 122 -3.47 -13.06 -4.80
C ILE A 122 -4.39 -13.87 -5.71
N GLN A 123 -5.28 -14.69 -5.13
CA GLN A 123 -6.27 -15.44 -5.92
C GLN A 123 -7.20 -14.49 -6.70
N HIS A 124 -7.65 -13.40 -6.07
CA HIS A 124 -8.47 -12.43 -6.77
C HIS A 124 -7.74 -11.75 -7.94
N CYS A 125 -6.46 -11.40 -7.76
CA CYS A 125 -5.65 -10.86 -8.84
C CYS A 125 -5.48 -11.86 -10.00
N LYS A 126 -5.35 -13.16 -9.67
CA LYS A 126 -5.29 -14.25 -10.65
C LYS A 126 -6.61 -14.39 -11.40
N ASP A 127 -7.75 -14.34 -10.71
CA ASP A 127 -9.08 -14.40 -11.32
C ASP A 127 -9.34 -13.22 -12.28
N LEU A 128 -8.75 -12.06 -11.98
CA LEU A 128 -8.79 -10.88 -12.85
C LEU A 128 -7.76 -10.90 -13.99
N GLY A 129 -6.85 -11.87 -14.04
CA GLY A 129 -5.79 -11.96 -15.05
C GLY A 129 -4.73 -10.85 -14.93
N ILE A 130 -4.48 -10.33 -13.73
CA ILE A 130 -3.53 -9.25 -13.46
C ILE A 130 -2.30 -9.70 -12.66
N GLU A 131 -2.01 -11.00 -12.61
CA GLU A 131 -0.89 -11.58 -11.86
C GLU A 131 0.47 -10.96 -12.22
N ASN A 132 0.69 -10.63 -13.50
CA ASN A 132 1.91 -9.95 -13.95
C ASN A 132 2.04 -8.54 -13.37
N LYS A 133 0.91 -7.83 -13.18
CA LYS A 133 0.88 -6.50 -12.55
C LYS A 133 1.15 -6.61 -11.06
N LEU A 134 0.60 -7.64 -10.40
CA LEU A 134 0.84 -7.91 -8.99
C LEU A 134 2.31 -8.27 -8.72
N SER A 135 2.90 -9.14 -9.54
CA SER A 135 4.31 -9.51 -9.47
C SER A 135 5.21 -8.28 -9.61
N HIS A 136 4.97 -7.48 -10.65
CA HIS A 136 5.72 -6.24 -10.87
C HIS A 136 5.58 -5.28 -9.69
N PHE A 137 4.37 -5.09 -9.18
CA PHE A 137 4.11 -4.25 -8.02
C PHE A 137 4.93 -4.70 -6.80
N GLY A 138 4.84 -5.97 -6.40
CA GLY A 138 5.54 -6.45 -5.21
C GLY A 138 7.06 -6.30 -5.34
N LYS A 139 7.62 -6.61 -6.52
CA LYS A 139 9.05 -6.39 -6.79
C LYS A 139 9.45 -4.91 -6.67
N ARG A 140 8.67 -4.01 -7.26
CA ARG A 140 8.91 -2.56 -7.21
C ARG A 140 8.84 -2.01 -5.79
N ILE A 141 7.89 -2.46 -4.98
CA ILE A 141 7.79 -2.03 -3.57
C ILE A 141 9.04 -2.43 -2.77
N ILE A 142 9.56 -3.65 -2.97
CA ILE A 142 10.80 -4.08 -2.31
C ILE A 142 12.00 -3.23 -2.80
N GLU A 143 12.11 -2.98 -4.10
CA GLU A 143 13.17 -2.12 -4.67
C GLU A 143 13.13 -0.71 -4.08
N ILE A 144 11.93 -0.13 -3.97
CA ILE A 144 11.72 1.20 -3.39
C ILE A 144 12.07 1.22 -1.90
N ALA A 145 11.67 0.20 -1.13
CA ALA A 145 12.04 0.10 0.29
C ALA A 145 13.58 0.13 0.48
N ILE A 146 14.32 -0.65 -0.31
CA ILE A 146 15.80 -0.64 -0.28
C ILE A 146 16.35 0.74 -0.69
N ALA A 147 15.76 1.38 -1.70
CA ALA A 147 16.18 2.69 -2.17
C ALA A 147 15.95 3.79 -1.10
N LYS A 148 14.83 3.75 -0.36
CA LYS A 148 14.55 4.67 0.76
C LYS A 148 15.61 4.57 1.87
N GLN A 149 16.03 3.36 2.22
CA GLN A 149 17.08 3.12 3.23
C GLN A 149 18.47 3.59 2.78
N THR A 150 18.72 3.60 1.47
CA THR A 150 20.02 3.94 0.87
C THR A 150 20.08 5.34 0.25
N ALA A 151 19.00 6.11 0.36
CA ALA A 151 18.89 7.42 -0.25
C ALA A 151 20.01 8.37 0.23
N SER A 152 20.83 8.85 -0.70
CA SER A 152 21.94 9.76 -0.42
C SER A 152 21.50 11.22 -0.27
N SER A 153 20.26 11.54 -0.62
CA SER A 153 19.72 12.90 -0.55
C SER A 153 18.22 12.90 -0.29
N THR A 154 17.70 13.98 0.31
CA THR A 154 16.25 14.20 0.48
C THR A 154 15.51 14.19 -0.86
N GLN A 155 16.15 14.65 -1.94
CA GLN A 155 15.54 14.67 -3.25
C GLN A 155 15.34 13.26 -3.80
N ASN A 156 16.30 12.37 -3.58
CA ASN A 156 16.17 10.95 -3.97
C ASN A 156 15.06 10.30 -3.18
N LEU A 157 15.00 10.52 -1.86
CA LEU A 157 13.91 10.00 -1.03
C LEU A 157 12.53 10.48 -1.50
N ILE A 158 12.39 11.77 -1.83
CA ILE A 158 11.15 12.31 -2.40
C ILE A 158 10.75 11.60 -3.71
N GLN A 159 11.72 11.24 -4.55
CA GLN A 159 11.46 10.50 -5.79
C GLN A 159 11.02 9.07 -5.50
N GLU A 160 11.61 8.41 -4.50
CA GLU A 160 11.19 7.07 -4.08
C GLU A 160 9.77 7.08 -3.49
N LEU A 161 9.45 8.03 -2.61
CA LEU A 161 8.09 8.19 -2.04
C LEU A 161 7.02 8.46 -3.12
N LYS A 162 7.40 9.21 -4.15
CA LYS A 162 6.54 9.45 -5.33
C LYS A 162 6.32 8.16 -6.12
N SER A 163 7.40 7.41 -6.37
CA SER A 163 7.37 6.15 -7.13
C SER A 163 6.54 5.08 -6.41
N GLU A 164 6.62 5.05 -5.08
CA GLU A 164 5.80 4.18 -4.22
C GLU A 164 4.31 4.42 -4.45
N GLY A 165 3.89 5.69 -4.33
CA GLY A 165 2.49 6.06 -4.54
C GLY A 165 2.01 5.78 -5.97
N GLU A 166 2.86 5.99 -6.97
CA GLU A 166 2.54 5.69 -8.38
C GLU A 166 2.31 4.19 -8.61
N GLU A 167 3.13 3.31 -8.03
CA GLU A 167 2.94 1.86 -8.16
C GLU A 167 1.68 1.37 -7.41
N VAL A 168 1.39 1.92 -6.23
CA VAL A 168 0.15 1.61 -5.48
C VAL A 168 -1.09 1.97 -6.30
N ILE A 169 -1.15 3.19 -6.85
CA ILE A 169 -2.31 3.63 -7.64
C ILE A 169 -2.40 2.88 -8.97
N LYS A 170 -1.28 2.46 -9.56
CA LYS A 170 -1.26 1.65 -10.79
C LYS A 170 -1.82 0.24 -10.57
N LEU A 171 -1.51 -0.40 -9.43
CA LEU A 171 -2.14 -1.67 -9.05
C LEU A 171 -3.64 -1.49 -8.79
N LEU A 172 -4.03 -0.45 -8.04
CA LEU A 172 -5.44 -0.10 -7.81
C LEU A 172 -6.20 0.12 -9.11
N GLY A 173 -5.60 0.85 -10.05
CA GLY A 173 -6.15 1.05 -11.39
C GLY A 173 -6.38 -0.27 -12.12
N SER A 174 -5.43 -1.20 -12.04
CA SER A 174 -5.55 -2.53 -12.66
C SER A 174 -6.68 -3.36 -12.04
N LEU A 175 -6.86 -3.31 -10.72
CA LEU A 175 -7.94 -4.00 -10.00
C LEU A 175 -9.33 -3.52 -10.42
N LEU A 176 -9.48 -2.22 -10.68
CA LEU A 176 -10.78 -1.61 -10.98
C LEU A 176 -11.10 -1.54 -12.48
N TYR A 177 -10.09 -1.72 -13.35
CA TYR A 177 -10.19 -1.39 -14.77
C TYR A 177 -11.31 -2.17 -15.49
N VAL A 178 -11.42 -3.48 -15.25
CA VAL A 178 -12.39 -4.34 -15.95
C VAL A 178 -13.83 -3.86 -15.74
N LYS A 179 -14.17 -3.43 -14.52
CA LYS A 179 -15.54 -3.02 -14.17
C LYS A 179 -15.79 -1.52 -14.35
N HIS A 180 -14.77 -0.69 -14.16
CA HIS A 180 -14.96 0.75 -14.00
C HIS A 180 -14.09 1.60 -14.95
N GLY A 181 -13.19 0.98 -15.72
CA GLY A 181 -12.24 1.67 -16.58
C GLY A 181 -12.87 2.48 -17.72
N GLN A 182 -14.12 2.17 -18.09
CA GLN A 182 -14.87 2.90 -19.12
C GLN A 182 -15.55 4.18 -18.59
N ASN A 183 -15.54 4.42 -17.28
CA ASN A 183 -16.07 5.66 -16.73
C ASN A 183 -15.18 6.84 -17.13
N SER A 184 -15.78 7.92 -17.65
CA SER A 184 -15.05 9.11 -18.12
C SER A 184 -14.16 9.76 -17.05
N SER A 185 -14.55 9.65 -15.79
CA SER A 185 -13.82 10.21 -14.66
C SER A 185 -12.68 9.30 -14.18
N PHE A 186 -12.64 8.02 -14.56
CA PHE A 186 -11.74 6.99 -14.02
C PHE A 186 -10.27 7.44 -14.01
N SER A 187 -9.74 7.83 -15.17
CA SER A 187 -8.34 8.29 -15.29
C SER A 187 -8.08 9.56 -14.47
N SER A 188 -9.00 10.53 -14.49
CA SER A 188 -8.86 11.77 -13.74
C SER A 188 -8.88 11.54 -12.22
N THR A 189 -9.66 10.57 -11.75
CA THR A 189 -9.76 10.20 -10.35
C THR A 189 -8.51 9.46 -9.88
N LEU A 190 -7.96 8.54 -10.68
CA LEU A 190 -6.66 7.91 -10.36
C LEU A 190 -5.53 8.95 -10.30
N LYS A 191 -5.55 9.95 -11.19
CA LYS A 191 -4.57 11.06 -11.15
C LYS A 191 -4.71 11.91 -9.89
N LEU A 192 -5.93 12.19 -9.44
CA LEU A 192 -6.17 12.85 -8.16
C LEU A 192 -5.61 12.00 -7.00
N LEU A 193 -5.93 10.71 -6.96
CA LEU A 193 -5.47 9.81 -5.92
C LEU A 193 -3.94 9.69 -5.89
N THR A 194 -3.27 9.69 -7.05
CA THR A 194 -1.80 9.71 -7.13
C THR A 194 -1.20 10.94 -6.45
N ASN A 195 -1.80 12.12 -6.65
CA ASN A 195 -1.33 13.35 -6.00
C ASN A 195 -1.59 13.32 -4.48
N LEU A 196 -2.72 12.78 -4.06
CA LEU A 196 -3.05 12.65 -2.64
C LEU A 196 -2.13 11.64 -1.93
N GLU A 197 -1.86 10.51 -2.57
CA GLU A 197 -0.93 9.49 -2.06
C GLU A 197 0.48 10.05 -1.87
N HIS A 198 0.98 10.80 -2.86
CA HIS A 198 2.28 11.48 -2.74
C HIS A 198 2.32 12.49 -1.58
N ILE A 199 1.23 13.23 -1.34
CA ILE A 199 1.12 14.12 -0.17
C ILE A 199 1.17 13.31 1.12
N LEU A 200 0.47 12.17 1.20
CA LEU A 200 0.45 11.31 2.39
C LEU A 200 1.84 10.72 2.67
N ASN A 201 2.51 10.17 1.67
CA ASN A 201 3.85 9.59 1.83
C ASN A 201 4.88 10.63 2.29
N VAL A 202 4.84 11.84 1.73
CA VAL A 202 5.72 12.94 2.16
C VAL A 202 5.36 13.40 3.58
N ALA A 203 4.07 13.43 3.95
CA ALA A 203 3.64 13.83 5.28
C ALA A 203 4.07 12.81 6.34
N ASP A 204 3.91 11.51 6.08
CA ASP A 204 4.33 10.42 6.97
C ASP A 204 5.84 10.55 7.25
N ASP A 205 6.65 10.63 6.19
CA ASP A 205 8.10 10.80 6.32
C ASP A 205 8.47 12.09 7.07
N THR A 206 7.80 13.23 6.80
CA THR A 206 8.06 14.51 7.50
C THR A 206 7.82 14.44 9.00
N LEU A 207 6.78 13.70 9.42
CA LEU A 207 6.38 13.56 10.81
C LEU A 207 7.24 12.52 11.54
N ASP A 208 7.60 11.43 10.85
CA ASP A 208 8.25 10.26 11.44
C ASP A 208 9.77 10.18 11.17
N VAL A 209 10.38 11.20 10.54
CA VAL A 209 11.84 11.26 10.21
C VAL A 209 12.73 10.71 11.34
N ALA A 210 12.48 11.14 12.57
CA ALA A 210 13.33 10.78 13.70
C ALA A 210 13.19 9.30 14.10
N SER A 211 11.96 8.78 14.13
CA SER A 211 11.71 7.36 14.40
C SER A 211 12.19 6.47 13.26
N ASP A 212 12.01 6.90 12.02
CA ASP A 212 12.29 6.07 10.84
C ASP A 212 13.79 5.97 10.58
N LYS A 213 14.54 7.04 10.82
CA LYS A 213 16.01 6.98 10.87
C LYS A 213 16.51 6.04 11.96
N LYS A 214 15.91 6.08 13.15
CA LYS A 214 16.29 5.21 14.27
C LYS A 214 16.00 3.73 13.96
N ARG A 215 14.91 3.46 13.25
CA ARG A 215 14.50 2.12 12.81
C ARG A 215 15.21 1.65 11.55
N GLY A 216 15.94 2.53 10.85
CA GLY A 216 16.63 2.21 9.61
C GLY A 216 15.69 2.07 8.40
N ILE A 217 14.46 2.56 8.49
CA ILE A 217 13.47 2.60 7.40
C ILE A 217 13.86 3.67 6.37
N VAL A 218 14.43 4.77 6.84
CA VAL A 218 14.93 5.88 6.03
C VAL A 218 16.41 6.08 6.30
N SER A 219 17.16 6.49 5.27
CA SER A 219 18.61 6.65 5.39
C SER A 219 19.04 7.59 6.53
N THR A 220 19.96 7.10 7.36
CA THR A 220 20.60 7.87 8.43
C THR A 220 21.52 8.97 7.89
N ASN A 221 21.96 8.86 6.62
CA ASN A 221 22.86 9.79 5.94
C ASN A 221 22.18 11.10 5.53
N LEU A 222 20.85 11.22 5.67
CA LEU A 222 20.14 12.44 5.33
C LEU A 222 20.52 13.58 6.28
N GLY A 223 20.98 14.69 5.71
CA GLY A 223 21.48 15.84 6.48
C GLY A 223 20.46 16.48 7.44
N PRO A 224 20.93 17.40 8.31
CA PRO A 224 20.12 17.98 9.40
C PRO A 224 18.90 18.77 8.94
N PHE A 225 18.92 19.28 7.69
CA PHE A 225 17.81 20.04 7.10
C PHE A 225 16.76 19.17 6.38
N HIS A 226 16.86 17.85 6.46
CA HIS A 226 15.97 16.94 5.74
C HIS A 226 14.49 17.17 6.07
N GLN A 227 14.13 17.27 7.35
CA GLN A 227 12.75 17.51 7.78
C GLN A 227 12.21 18.83 7.23
N LEU A 228 13.02 19.90 7.24
CA LEU A 228 12.63 21.20 6.68
C LEU A 228 12.42 21.12 5.15
N LYS A 229 13.28 20.39 4.44
CA LYS A 229 13.15 20.18 2.99
C LYS A 229 11.89 19.37 2.65
N MET A 230 11.59 18.32 3.42
CA MET A 230 10.35 17.55 3.29
C MET A 230 9.12 18.41 3.56
N GLY A 231 9.10 19.16 4.66
CA GLY A 231 8.01 20.07 4.99
C GLY A 231 7.77 21.14 3.92
N LYS A 232 8.83 21.74 3.37
CA LYS A 232 8.71 22.68 2.24
C LYS A 232 8.10 22.01 1.01
N HIS A 233 8.54 20.80 0.67
CA HIS A 233 7.99 20.05 -0.46
C HIS A 233 6.53 19.67 -0.24
N LEU A 234 6.16 19.23 0.96
CA LEU A 234 4.79 18.92 1.36
C LEU A 234 3.85 20.11 1.11
N VAL A 235 4.21 21.29 1.60
CA VAL A 235 3.42 22.53 1.39
C VAL A 235 3.25 22.83 -0.09
N ILE A 236 4.32 22.69 -0.89
CA ILE A 236 4.26 22.90 -2.34
C ILE A 236 3.31 21.90 -3.00
N GLN A 237 3.35 20.62 -2.63
CA GLN A 237 2.47 19.60 -3.20
C GLN A 237 1.01 19.80 -2.81
N ILE A 238 0.72 20.21 -1.57
CA ILE A 238 -0.62 20.56 -1.12
C ILE A 238 -1.17 21.73 -1.95
N ILE A 239 -0.41 22.83 -2.07
CA ILE A 239 -0.83 24.00 -2.85
C ILE A 239 -1.04 23.64 -4.32
N ARG A 240 -0.14 22.86 -4.92
CA ARG A 240 -0.29 22.38 -6.31
C ARG A 240 -1.54 21.53 -6.49
N THR A 241 -1.83 20.64 -5.55
CA THR A 241 -3.01 19.77 -5.63
C THR A 241 -4.30 20.56 -5.47
N ILE A 242 -4.35 21.53 -4.55
CA ILE A 242 -5.48 22.48 -4.42
C ILE A 242 -5.68 23.27 -5.71
N ALA A 243 -4.60 23.77 -6.31
CA ALA A 243 -4.69 24.54 -7.55
C ALA A 243 -5.18 23.69 -8.74
N LEU A 244 -4.79 22.42 -8.81
CA LEU A 244 -5.22 21.49 -9.84
C LEU A 244 -6.68 21.00 -9.65
N TYR A 245 -7.13 20.86 -8.40
CA TYR A 245 -8.43 20.27 -8.08
C TYR A 245 -9.20 21.06 -6.98
N PRO A 246 -9.45 22.37 -7.16
CA PRO A 246 -9.90 23.25 -6.07
C PRO A 246 -11.24 22.80 -5.47
N LEU A 247 -12.21 22.45 -6.31
CA LEU A 247 -13.53 21.99 -5.86
C LEU A 247 -13.45 20.62 -5.17
N LYS A 248 -12.66 19.68 -5.71
CA LYS A 248 -12.51 18.35 -5.12
C LYS A 248 -11.79 18.44 -3.77
N THR A 249 -10.73 19.23 -3.66
CA THR A 249 -10.03 19.40 -2.38
C THR A 249 -10.91 20.08 -1.33
N MET A 250 -11.67 21.12 -1.71
CA MET A 250 -12.64 21.76 -0.81
C MET A 250 -13.72 20.78 -0.33
N TYR A 251 -14.16 19.87 -1.20
CA TYR A 251 -15.16 18.86 -0.86
C TYR A 251 -14.58 17.72 0.01
N TYR A 252 -13.47 17.11 -0.41
CA TYR A 252 -12.95 15.90 0.22
C TYR A 252 -12.13 16.18 1.48
N ALA A 253 -11.29 17.22 1.51
CA ALA A 253 -10.35 17.44 2.62
C ALA A 253 -11.04 17.45 4.00
N PRO A 254 -12.07 18.26 4.29
CA PRO A 254 -12.69 18.25 5.62
C PRO A 254 -13.35 16.91 5.96
N ARG A 255 -13.99 16.25 4.96
CA ARG A 255 -14.71 14.98 5.15
C ARG A 255 -13.76 13.82 5.43
N LEU A 256 -12.70 13.70 4.65
CA LEU A 256 -11.72 12.64 4.77
C LEU A 256 -10.87 12.81 6.04
N THR A 257 -10.47 14.03 6.38
CA THR A 257 -9.76 14.33 7.63
C THR A 257 -10.59 13.97 8.86
N TRP A 258 -11.86 14.40 8.90
CA TRP A 258 -12.77 14.04 9.99
C TRP A 258 -12.94 12.52 10.10
N TYR A 259 -13.15 11.85 8.95
CA TYR A 259 -13.29 10.40 8.90
C TYR A 259 -12.07 9.68 9.48
N TYR A 260 -10.86 10.07 9.03
CA TYR A 260 -9.60 9.49 9.50
C TYR A 260 -9.49 9.58 11.03
N PHE A 261 -9.58 10.79 11.59
CA PHE A 261 -9.43 10.99 13.03
C PHE A 261 -10.51 10.29 13.85
N SER A 262 -11.75 10.24 13.35
CA SER A 262 -12.84 9.53 14.03
C SER A 262 -12.65 8.01 14.11
N LYS A 263 -11.83 7.44 13.21
CA LYS A 263 -11.61 6.00 13.07
C LYS A 263 -10.25 5.52 13.61
N THR A 264 -9.26 6.40 13.71
CA THR A 264 -7.89 6.04 14.17
C THR A 264 -7.57 6.49 15.59
N LEU A 265 -8.29 7.46 16.17
CA LEU A 265 -8.06 7.95 17.54
C LEU A 265 -8.93 7.26 18.61
N ARG A 266 -9.75 6.29 18.22
CA ARG A 266 -10.47 5.37 19.12
C ARG A 266 -9.73 4.05 19.16
#